data_AF-A0A3D2L2U0-F1
#
_entry.id   AF-A0A3D2L2U0-F1
#
_cell.length_a   1.000
_cell.length_b   1.000
_cell.length_c   1.000
_cell.angle_alpha   90.00
_cell.angle_beta   90.00
_cell.angle_gamma   90.00
#
_symmetry.space_group_name_H-M   'P 1'
#
loop_
_entity.id
_entity.type
_entity.pdbx_description
1 polymer ?
#
loop_
_entity_poly.entity_id
_entity_poly.type
_entity_poly.pdbx_seq_one_letter_code
_entity_poly.pdbx_strand_id
1 'polypeptide(L)'
;MDGSTLSAKDEGAGDMAGTERPAAEKPKDVLTRQQLIDKVRAYHPRVKSELLGAAYDFAKTHHGEQMRDSGDAYYSHPVEVASLLADVKLDEITIVAGLLHDVVEDTEIDIGDVEVRFGADVAELVDGVTKLDKLEYSSKELAQAENFQKF
;
A
#
# COMPACT_ATOMS: atom_id res chain seq x y z
N MET A 1 -64.42 -17.88 -2.48
CA MET A 1 -65.44 -17.68 -3.53
C MET A 1 -66.10 -16.37 -3.17
N ASP A 2 -65.89 -15.21 -3.79
CA ASP A 2 -65.36 -14.76 -5.09
C ASP A 2 -64.95 -13.28 -4.86
N GLY A 3 -63.92 -12.65 -5.40
CA GLY A 3 -63.39 -12.67 -6.75
C GLY A 3 -63.76 -11.37 -7.51
N SER A 4 -62.77 -10.48 -7.71
CA SER A 4 -62.69 -9.44 -8.78
C SER A 4 -63.55 -8.15 -8.66
N THR A 5 -63.13 -6.91 -9.01
CA THR A 5 -61.87 -6.32 -9.53
C THR A 5 -61.99 -4.77 -9.66
N LEU A 6 -60.83 -4.05 -9.62
CA LEU A 6 -60.43 -2.80 -10.35
C LEU A 6 -61.12 -1.45 -9.98
N SER A 7 -60.51 -0.24 -9.97
CA SER A 7 -59.23 0.34 -10.44
C SER A 7 -59.07 1.79 -9.89
N ALA A 8 -57.83 2.25 -9.62
CA ALA A 8 -57.27 3.63 -9.82
C ALA A 8 -55.94 3.74 -9.03
N LYS A 9 -54.77 3.54 -9.64
CA LYS A 9 -53.85 4.53 -10.24
C LYS A 9 -53.61 5.80 -9.40
N ASP A 10 -52.40 5.90 -8.84
CA ASP A 10 -51.60 7.14 -8.88
C ASP A 10 -50.11 6.77 -8.92
N GLU A 11 -49.37 7.45 -9.81
CA GLU A 11 -47.95 7.27 -10.10
C GLU A 11 -47.15 8.36 -9.39
N GLY A 12 -45.96 8.03 -8.88
CA GLY A 12 -45.07 9.02 -8.28
C GLY A 12 -43.64 8.49 -8.13
N ALA A 13 -42.85 8.69 -9.17
CA ALA A 13 -41.48 8.24 -9.34
C ALA A 13 -40.50 8.86 -8.33
N GLY A 14 -39.58 8.04 -7.82
CA GLY A 14 -38.39 8.43 -7.07
C GLY A 14 -37.26 7.48 -7.43
N ASP A 15 -36.68 7.70 -8.60
CA ASP A 15 -35.50 7.01 -9.13
C ASP A 15 -34.30 7.28 -8.21
N MET A 16 -34.09 6.40 -7.23
CA MET A 16 -32.85 6.38 -6.46
C MET A 16 -31.81 5.72 -7.36
N ALA A 17 -31.16 6.56 -8.16
CA ALA A 17 -29.98 6.24 -8.94
C ALA A 17 -28.99 5.48 -8.05
N GLY A 18 -28.99 4.15 -8.20
CA GLY A 18 -27.93 3.30 -7.73
C GLY A 18 -26.68 3.76 -8.44
N THR A 19 -25.88 4.57 -7.75
CA THR A 19 -24.51 4.84 -8.19
C THR A 19 -23.80 3.51 -8.03
N GLU A 20 -23.77 2.74 -9.11
CA GLU A 20 -22.98 1.52 -9.20
C GLU A 20 -21.57 1.91 -8.78
N ARG A 21 -21.16 1.41 -7.61
CA ARG A 21 -19.77 1.46 -7.17
C ARG A 21 -18.95 0.87 -8.32
N PRO A 22 -17.89 1.54 -8.80
CA PRO A 22 -17.07 0.99 -9.87
C PRO A 22 -16.63 -0.42 -9.44
N ALA A 23 -16.84 -1.37 -10.34
CA ALA A 23 -16.49 -2.77 -10.13
C ALA A 23 -15.06 -2.86 -9.62
N ALA A 24 -14.85 -3.59 -8.51
CA ALA A 24 -13.55 -3.82 -7.91
C ALA A 24 -12.55 -4.24 -9.00
N GLU A 25 -11.46 -3.48 -9.13
CA GLU A 25 -10.36 -3.83 -10.03
C GLU A 25 -9.89 -5.26 -9.69
N LYS A 26 -9.57 -6.04 -10.73
CA LYS A 26 -9.06 -7.40 -10.56
C LYS A 26 -7.82 -7.36 -9.64
N PRO A 27 -7.60 -8.37 -8.77
CA PRO A 27 -6.43 -8.38 -7.89
C PRO A 27 -5.17 -8.26 -8.76
N LYS A 28 -4.37 -7.23 -8.49
CA LYS A 28 -3.04 -7.12 -9.09
C LYS A 28 -2.23 -8.31 -8.58
N ASP A 29 -1.64 -9.06 -9.49
CA ASP A 29 -0.84 -10.24 -9.15
C ASP A 29 0.45 -9.76 -8.47
N VAL A 30 0.45 -9.72 -7.14
CA VAL A 30 1.58 -9.26 -6.33
C VAL A 30 2.76 -10.20 -6.56
N LEU A 31 3.94 -9.64 -6.85
CA LEU A 31 5.13 -10.45 -7.09
C LEU A 31 5.47 -11.29 -5.85
N THR A 32 5.70 -12.57 -6.04
CA THR A 32 6.30 -13.42 -5.01
C THR A 32 7.75 -12.96 -4.71
N ARG A 33 8.26 -13.32 -3.52
CA ARG A 33 9.66 -13.12 -3.13
C ARG A 33 10.65 -13.50 -4.23
N GLN A 34 10.45 -14.66 -4.86
CA GLN A 34 11.36 -15.15 -5.89
C GLN A 34 11.24 -14.33 -7.18
N GLN A 35 10.03 -13.97 -7.59
CA GLN A 35 9.81 -13.13 -8.78
C GLN A 35 10.44 -11.74 -8.61
N LEU A 36 10.32 -11.12 -7.43
CA LEU A 36 10.97 -9.83 -7.17
C LEU A 36 12.49 -9.95 -7.22
N ILE A 37 13.07 -10.97 -6.57
CA ILE A 37 14.51 -11.24 -6.62
C ILE A 37 14.99 -11.45 -8.06
N ASP A 38 14.27 -12.24 -8.85
CA ASP A 38 14.64 -12.52 -10.23
C ASP A 38 14.54 -11.27 -11.12
N LYS A 39 13.52 -10.43 -10.89
CA LYS A 39 13.37 -9.13 -11.54
C LYS A 39 14.57 -8.23 -11.27
N VAL A 40 15.02 -8.13 -10.03
CA VAL A 40 16.20 -7.32 -9.67
C VAL A 40 17.49 -7.92 -10.23
N ARG A 41 17.66 -9.24 -10.14
CA ARG A 41 18.82 -9.95 -10.69
C ARG A 41 18.98 -9.75 -12.20
N ALA A 42 17.88 -9.59 -12.93
CA ALA A 42 17.90 -9.41 -14.37
C ALA A 42 18.71 -8.17 -14.82
N TYR A 43 18.76 -7.10 -14.01
CA TYR A 43 19.59 -5.92 -14.28
C TYR A 43 20.74 -5.73 -13.28
N HIS A 44 20.67 -6.35 -12.11
CA HIS A 44 21.73 -6.34 -11.11
C HIS A 44 22.15 -7.76 -10.68
N PRO A 45 22.96 -8.48 -11.49
CA PRO A 45 23.28 -9.90 -11.23
C PRO A 45 24.05 -10.18 -9.94
N ARG A 46 24.66 -9.14 -9.33
CA ARG A 46 25.43 -9.23 -8.08
C ARG A 46 24.64 -8.81 -6.84
N VAL A 47 23.35 -8.53 -6.99
CA VAL A 47 22.46 -8.18 -5.87
C VAL A 47 22.52 -9.24 -4.77
N LYS A 48 22.58 -8.83 -3.51
CA LYS A 48 22.51 -9.74 -2.36
C LYS A 48 21.06 -10.18 -2.17
N SER A 49 20.70 -11.26 -2.84
CA SER A 49 19.32 -11.76 -2.84
C SER A 49 18.83 -12.21 -1.47
N GLU A 50 19.75 -12.56 -0.57
CA GLU A 50 19.43 -12.84 0.83
C GLU A 50 18.94 -11.59 1.56
N LEU A 51 19.55 -10.41 1.31
CA LEU A 51 19.12 -9.15 1.91
C LEU A 51 17.73 -8.77 1.39
N LEU A 52 17.53 -8.81 0.08
CA LEU A 52 16.25 -8.52 -0.56
C LEU A 52 15.13 -9.45 -0.08
N GLY A 53 15.45 -10.75 0.01
CA GLY A 53 14.51 -11.76 0.46
C GLY A 53 14.16 -11.62 1.95
N ALA A 54 15.15 -11.33 2.80
CA ALA A 54 14.93 -11.06 4.21
C ALA A 54 14.04 -9.83 4.42
N ALA A 55 14.24 -8.76 3.64
CA ALA A 55 13.41 -7.57 3.71
C ALA A 55 11.96 -7.85 3.28
N TYR A 56 11.77 -8.64 2.21
CA TYR A 56 10.45 -9.08 1.77
C TYR A 56 9.72 -9.86 2.87
N ASP A 57 10.39 -10.85 3.44
CA ASP A 57 9.81 -11.70 4.48
C ASP A 57 9.50 -10.89 5.75
N PHE A 58 10.39 -9.96 6.10
CA PHE A 58 10.21 -9.06 7.24
C PHE A 58 9.00 -8.14 7.06
N ALA A 59 8.88 -7.49 5.89
CA ALA A 59 7.73 -6.64 5.57
C ALA A 59 6.43 -7.44 5.60
N LYS A 60 6.43 -8.64 5.01
CA LYS A 60 5.26 -9.53 5.02
C LYS A 60 4.86 -9.98 6.43
N THR A 61 5.82 -10.26 7.31
CA THR A 61 5.54 -10.66 8.69
C THR A 61 4.92 -9.52 9.50
N HIS A 62 5.44 -8.30 9.38
CA HIS A 62 5.01 -7.18 10.23
C HIS A 62 3.73 -6.49 9.74
N HIS A 63 3.50 -6.46 8.42
CA HIS A 63 2.21 -6.04 7.84
C HIS A 63 1.14 -7.15 7.88
N GLY A 64 1.50 -8.34 8.35
CA GLY A 64 0.59 -9.46 8.60
C GLY A 64 -0.11 -10.06 7.38
N GLU A 65 -1.09 -10.93 7.66
CA GLU A 65 -2.10 -11.40 6.69
C GLU A 65 -3.29 -10.44 6.58
N GLN A 66 -3.16 -9.19 7.06
CA GLN A 66 -4.27 -8.23 7.01
C GLN A 66 -4.74 -8.10 5.57
N MET A 67 -6.00 -8.45 5.31
CA MET A 67 -6.61 -8.15 4.02
C MET A 67 -7.16 -6.74 4.09
N ARG A 68 -6.88 -5.92 3.06
CA ARG A 68 -7.62 -4.68 2.81
C ARG A 68 -9.11 -5.01 2.66
N ASP A 69 -10.00 -4.04 2.87
CA ASP A 69 -11.45 -4.21 2.62
C ASP A 69 -11.75 -4.70 1.18
N SER A 70 -10.80 -4.50 0.26
CA SER A 70 -10.80 -4.96 -1.12
C SER A 70 -10.47 -6.45 -1.32
N GLY A 71 -9.91 -7.13 -0.31
CA GLY A 71 -9.49 -8.54 -0.36
C GLY A 71 -7.99 -8.77 -0.62
N ASP A 72 -7.21 -7.73 -0.87
CA ASP A 72 -5.75 -7.84 -1.10
C ASP A 72 -4.98 -7.87 0.23
N ALA A 73 -3.92 -8.68 0.31
CA ALA A 73 -3.08 -8.72 1.51
C ALA A 73 -2.29 -7.41 1.70
N TYR A 74 -2.12 -6.92 2.93
CA TYR A 74 -1.53 -5.62 3.27
C TYR A 74 -0.08 -5.48 2.78
N TYR A 75 0.68 -6.58 2.76
CA TYR A 75 2.04 -6.62 2.21
C TYR A 75 2.12 -6.33 0.70
N SER A 76 0.98 -6.31 -0.01
CA SER A 76 0.92 -6.00 -1.44
C SER A 76 1.56 -4.66 -1.76
N HIS A 77 1.31 -3.63 -0.94
CA HIS A 77 1.79 -2.29 -1.24
C HIS A 77 3.32 -2.17 -1.19
N PRO A 78 4.03 -2.58 -0.12
CA PRO A 78 5.50 -2.56 -0.13
C PRO A 78 6.11 -3.35 -1.30
N VAL A 79 5.49 -4.46 -1.69
CA VAL A 79 5.96 -5.28 -2.82
C VAL A 79 5.68 -4.61 -4.17
N GLU A 80 4.55 -3.94 -4.34
CA GLU A 80 4.23 -3.14 -5.52
C GLU A 80 5.20 -1.97 -5.67
N VAL A 81 5.49 -1.25 -4.58
CA VAL A 81 6.50 -0.19 -4.55
C VAL A 81 7.86 -0.75 -4.96
N ALA A 82 8.31 -1.84 -4.33
CA ALA A 82 9.57 -2.49 -4.69
C ALA A 82 9.62 -2.95 -6.16
N SER A 83 8.51 -3.45 -6.69
CA SER A 83 8.37 -3.83 -8.09
C SER A 83 8.53 -2.63 -9.02
N LEU A 84 7.93 -1.48 -8.68
CA LEU A 84 8.06 -0.23 -9.44
C LEU A 84 9.50 0.30 -9.40
N LEU A 85 10.13 0.30 -8.22
CA LEU A 85 11.54 0.68 -8.08
C LEU A 85 12.45 -0.23 -8.92
N ALA A 86 12.11 -1.52 -9.01
CA ALA A 86 12.82 -2.45 -9.89
C ALA A 86 12.56 -2.20 -11.39
N ASP A 87 11.39 -1.69 -11.79
CA ASP A 87 11.11 -1.32 -13.19
C ASP A 87 11.98 -0.16 -13.66
N VAL A 88 12.26 0.79 -12.77
CA VAL A 88 13.21 1.89 -13.04
C VAL A 88 14.66 1.54 -12.73
N LYS A 89 14.95 0.27 -12.38
CA LYS A 89 16.29 -0.32 -12.18
C LYS A 89 17.14 0.37 -11.11
N LEU A 90 16.51 0.73 -9.99
CA LEU A 90 17.25 1.27 -8.84
C LEU A 90 18.08 0.19 -8.14
N ASP A 91 18.96 0.63 -7.26
CA ASP A 91 19.90 -0.24 -6.57
C ASP A 91 19.23 -1.06 -5.46
N GLU A 92 19.98 -2.05 -4.95
CA GLU A 92 19.55 -2.96 -3.90
C GLU A 92 19.04 -2.25 -2.64
N ILE A 93 19.76 -1.23 -2.18
CA ILE A 93 19.47 -0.53 -0.91
C ILE A 93 18.14 0.22 -1.05
N THR A 94 17.93 0.88 -2.19
CA THR A 94 16.67 1.58 -2.47
C THR A 94 15.47 0.64 -2.51
N ILE A 95 15.62 -0.55 -3.10
CA ILE A 95 14.52 -1.54 -3.17
C ILE A 95 14.21 -2.10 -1.79
N VAL A 96 15.25 -2.39 -0.99
CA VAL A 96 15.08 -2.82 0.40
C VAL A 96 14.39 -1.73 1.23
N ALA A 97 14.80 -0.47 1.08
CA ALA A 97 14.14 0.65 1.74
C ALA A 97 12.66 0.76 1.34
N GLY A 98 12.33 0.60 0.06
CA GLY A 98 10.93 0.57 -0.41
C GLY A 98 10.11 -0.57 0.19
N LEU A 99 10.69 -1.75 0.44
CA LEU A 99 10.00 -2.85 1.14
C LEU A 99 9.75 -2.55 2.62
N LEU A 100 10.59 -1.73 3.25
CA LEU A 100 10.61 -1.51 4.69
C LEU A 100 10.00 -0.18 5.15
N HIS A 101 9.74 0.76 4.23
CA HIS A 101 9.33 2.12 4.59
C HIS A 101 8.08 2.14 5.49
N ASP A 102 7.02 1.44 5.07
CA ASP A 102 5.80 1.32 5.86
C ASP A 102 5.95 0.48 7.12
N VAL A 103 6.99 -0.38 7.21
CA VAL A 103 7.17 -1.21 8.42
C VAL A 103 7.51 -0.32 9.61
N VAL A 104 8.36 0.69 9.42
CA VAL A 104 8.70 1.64 10.49
C VAL A 104 7.57 2.64 10.74
N GLU A 105 6.73 2.91 9.74
CA GLU A 105 5.61 3.85 9.87
C GLU A 105 4.38 3.23 10.54
N ASP A 106 4.00 2.01 10.15
CA ASP A 106 2.72 1.40 10.52
C ASP A 106 2.82 0.36 11.66
N THR A 107 4.04 0.01 12.08
CA THR A 107 4.26 -1.05 13.08
C THR A 107 5.12 -0.57 14.25
N GLU A 108 5.29 -1.43 15.27
CA GLU A 108 6.09 -1.10 16.46
C GLU A 108 7.61 -1.22 16.22
N ILE A 109 8.04 -1.51 14.98
CA ILE A 109 9.46 -1.65 14.62
C ILE A 109 10.14 -0.30 14.57
N ASP A 110 11.28 -0.19 15.26
CA ASP A 110 12.08 1.03 15.25
C ASP A 110 13.14 1.04 14.14
N ILE A 111 13.70 2.21 13.88
CA ILE A 111 14.75 2.35 12.86
C ILE A 111 16.07 1.66 13.25
N GLY A 112 16.33 1.49 14.54
CA GLY A 112 17.50 0.79 15.04
C GLY A 112 17.44 -0.71 14.73
N ASP A 113 16.25 -1.31 14.80
CA ASP A 113 15.99 -2.68 14.34
C ASP A 113 16.29 -2.84 12.86
N VAL A 114 15.92 -1.85 12.05
CA VAL A 114 16.23 -1.82 10.61
C VAL A 114 17.74 -1.73 10.39
N GLU A 115 18.43 -0.85 11.11
CA GLU A 115 19.90 -0.69 11.01
C GLU A 115 20.63 -1.99 11.37
N VAL A 116 20.25 -2.63 12.48
CA VAL A 116 20.88 -3.88 12.94
C VAL A 116 20.67 -5.02 11.95
N ARG A 117 19.52 -5.09 11.29
CA ARG A 117 19.14 -6.20 10.39
C ARG A 117 19.59 -6.00 8.95
N PHE A 118 19.50 -4.77 8.44
CA PHE A 118 19.64 -4.45 7.03
C PHE A 118 20.78 -3.46 6.73
N GLY A 119 21.36 -2.84 7.75
CA GLY A 119 22.50 -1.94 7.66
C GLY A 119 22.12 -0.45 7.71
N ALA A 120 23.12 0.38 7.98
CA ALA A 120 22.97 1.82 8.17
C ALA A 120 22.40 2.54 6.93
N ASP A 121 22.85 2.18 5.72
CA ASP A 121 22.38 2.85 4.49
C ASP A 121 20.88 2.62 4.25
N VAL A 122 20.37 1.42 4.56
CA VAL A 122 18.93 1.12 4.47
C VAL A 122 18.16 1.93 5.52
N ALA A 123 18.65 1.94 6.75
CA ALA A 123 18.03 2.68 7.84
C ALA A 123 17.98 4.20 7.55
N GLU A 124 19.03 4.78 6.98
CA GLU A 124 19.05 6.19 6.60
C GLU A 124 17.97 6.52 5.56
N LEU A 125 17.79 5.67 4.53
CA LEU A 125 16.76 5.89 3.52
C LEU A 125 15.34 5.74 4.09
N VAL A 126 15.11 4.70 4.93
CA VAL A 126 13.81 4.46 5.55
C VAL A 126 13.43 5.62 6.48
N ASP A 127 14.36 6.06 7.33
CA ASP A 127 14.14 7.23 8.21
C ASP A 127 13.86 8.51 7.40
N GLY A 128 14.59 8.69 6.30
CA GLY A 128 14.39 9.81 5.38
C GLY A 128 12.98 9.86 4.81
N VAL A 129 12.47 8.74 4.26
CA VAL A 129 11.14 8.70 3.64
C VAL A 129 10.02 8.85 4.68
N THR A 130 10.09 8.16 5.81
CA THR A 130 9.08 8.27 6.89
C THR A 130 8.99 9.70 7.45
N LYS A 131 10.09 10.45 7.47
CA LYS A 131 10.09 11.86 7.88
C LYS A 131 9.42 12.77 6.84
N LEU A 132 9.58 12.49 5.55
CA LEU A 132 8.94 13.27 4.49
C LEU A 132 7.41 13.11 4.54
N ASP A 133 6.93 11.90 4.77
CA ASP A 133 5.48 11.62 4.87
C ASP A 133 4.83 12.36 6.02
N LYS A 134 5.50 12.44 7.18
CA LYS A 134 5.05 13.22 8.35
C LYS A 134 4.95 14.73 8.06
N LEU A 135 5.87 15.29 7.29
CA LEU A 135 5.86 16.71 6.93
C LEU A 135 4.70 17.06 5.97
N GLU A 136 4.42 16.19 5.00
CA GLU A 136 3.27 16.36 4.10
C GLU A 136 1.95 16.31 4.86
N TYR A 137 1.82 15.38 5.80
CA TYR A 137 0.60 15.21 6.58
C TYR A 137 0.31 16.45 7.44
N SER A 138 1.30 16.95 8.16
CA SER A 138 1.17 18.16 8.98
C SER A 138 0.80 19.40 8.15
N SER A 139 1.35 19.52 6.93
CA SER A 139 1.02 20.61 6.01
C SER A 139 -0.44 20.56 5.54
N LYS A 140 -0.98 19.36 5.27
CA LYS A 140 -2.38 19.16 4.88
C LYS A 140 -3.35 19.46 6.03
N GLU A 141 -3.01 19.07 7.26
CA GLU A 141 -3.81 19.38 8.45
C GLU A 141 -3.90 20.89 8.71
N LEU A 142 -2.78 21.61 8.60
CA LEU A 142 -2.74 23.07 8.73
C LEU A 142 -3.63 23.76 7.69
N ALA A 143 -3.55 23.33 6.43
CA ALA A 143 -4.39 23.87 5.37
C ALA A 143 -5.89 23.62 5.60
N GLN A 144 -6.27 22.47 6.16
CA GLN A 144 -7.66 22.20 6.55
C GLN A 144 -8.09 23.09 7.72
N ALA A 145 -7.27 23.20 8.77
CA ALA A 145 -7.55 24.03 9.95
C ALA A 145 -7.72 25.52 9.59
N GLU A 146 -6.90 26.05 8.67
CA GLU A 146 -7.06 27.42 8.17
C GLU A 146 -8.37 27.63 7.41
N ASN A 147 -8.86 26.62 6.70
CA ASN A 147 -10.11 26.71 5.98
C ASN A 147 -11.30 26.79 6.94
N PHE A 148 -11.26 26.03 8.06
CA PHE A 148 -12.29 26.10 9.12
C PHE A 148 -12.32 27.45 9.85
N GLN A 149 -11.22 28.20 9.91
CA GLN A 149 -11.18 29.54 10.53
C GLN A 149 -11.73 30.66 9.64
N LYS A 150 -11.98 30.39 8.35
CA LYS A 150 -12.48 31.39 7.38
C LYS A 150 -14.01 31.34 7.19
N PHE A 151 -14.73 30.44 7.88
CA PHE A 151 -16.20 30.33 7.85
C PHE A 151 -16.83 30.85 9.14
#